data_AF-A0A955LV47-F1
#
_entry.id   AF-A0A955LV47-F1
#
_cell.length_a   1.000
_cell.length_b   1.000
_cell.length_c   1.000
_cell.angle_alpha   90.00
_cell.angle_beta   90.00
_cell.angle_gamma   90.00
#
_symmetry.space_group_name_H-M   'P 1'
#
loop_
_entity.id
_entity.type
_entity.pdbx_description
1 polymer ?
#
loop_
_entity_poly.entity_id
_entity_poly.type
_entity_poly.pdbx_seq_one_letter_code
_entity_poly.pdbx_strand_id
1 'polypeptide(L)'
;MSDCLALYGFVRKKDGLNVRASGVEKQNCSLLDVGNETAAVVSSIQSKSFQPNPQDLVRHEEVVAKIFKRQVILPAKFPKIMFQQTLEKSMSDMEPDLNKVLRRVYNKCEYQIRVITTDPISEETSANPLNYFSRHVMENAHLYQYKHYFPLLTKQGKEAEFVDYAESVVKQISSALCRHT
;
A
#
# COMPACT_ATOMS: atom_id res chain seq x y z
N MET A 1 -1.76 -0.64 35.94
CA MET A 1 -1.14 0.24 34.93
C MET A 1 -1.69 -0.21 33.59
N SER A 2 -2.15 0.69 32.72
CA SER A 2 -2.72 0.29 31.42
C SER A 2 -1.59 -0.06 30.46
N ASP A 3 -1.60 -1.28 29.92
CA ASP A 3 -0.57 -1.75 29.01
C ASP A 3 -0.63 -1.02 27.67
N CYS A 4 0.52 -0.55 27.19
CA CYS A 4 0.70 -0.01 25.85
C CYS A 4 0.88 -1.16 24.86
N LEU A 5 0.12 -1.11 23.77
CA LEU A 5 0.12 -2.14 22.73
C LEU A 5 0.51 -1.54 21.38
N ALA A 6 1.37 -2.25 20.64
CA ALA A 6 1.54 -2.06 19.21
C ALA A 6 0.45 -2.85 18.48
N LEU A 7 -0.32 -2.19 17.63
CA LEU A 7 -1.37 -2.82 16.81
C LEU A 7 -0.83 -3.12 15.40
N TYR A 8 -0.94 -4.37 14.97
CA TYR A 8 -0.55 -4.82 13.62
C TYR A 8 -1.75 -4.91 12.66
N GLY A 9 -2.95 -5.12 13.20
CA GLY A 9 -4.16 -5.21 12.40
C GLY A 9 -5.27 -6.00 13.08
N PHE A 10 -6.35 -6.22 12.34
CA PHE A 10 -7.55 -6.92 12.79
C PHE A 10 -7.79 -8.17 11.98
N VAL A 11 -8.25 -9.21 12.66
CA VAL A 11 -8.48 -10.54 12.09
C VAL A 11 -9.81 -11.09 12.58
N ARG A 12 -10.39 -12.04 11.85
CA ARG A 12 -11.53 -12.78 12.37
C ARG A 12 -11.05 -13.77 13.43
N LYS A 13 -11.83 -13.95 14.49
CA LYS A 13 -11.64 -15.05 15.43
C LYS A 13 -11.92 -16.36 14.69
N LYS A 14 -10.86 -17.07 14.32
CA LYS A 14 -10.93 -18.48 13.90
C LYS A 14 -10.36 -19.33 15.02
N ASP A 15 -11.01 -20.46 15.28
CA ASP A 15 -10.51 -21.44 16.24
C ASP A 15 -9.07 -21.85 15.85
N GLY A 16 -8.13 -21.64 16.77
CA GLY A 16 -6.74 -22.09 16.61
C GLY A 16 -5.77 -21.11 15.94
N LEU A 17 -6.14 -19.85 15.72
CA LEU A 17 -5.19 -18.85 15.26
C LEU A 17 -4.15 -18.55 16.35
N ASN A 18 -2.91 -19.00 16.16
CA ASN A 18 -1.80 -18.67 17.04
C ASN A 18 -0.78 -17.82 16.28
N VAL A 19 -0.64 -16.55 16.68
CA VAL A 19 0.32 -15.60 16.09
C VAL A 19 1.70 -15.86 16.69
N ARG A 20 2.39 -16.89 16.20
CA ARG A 20 3.79 -17.16 16.57
C ARG A 20 4.73 -16.24 15.78
N ALA A 21 4.76 -14.96 16.13
CA ALA A 21 5.65 -13.97 15.54
C ALA A 21 6.26 -13.07 16.62
N SER A 22 7.52 -12.67 16.39
CA SER A 22 8.19 -11.64 17.18
C SER A 22 7.93 -10.31 16.50
N GLY A 23 7.27 -9.41 17.21
CA GLY A 23 6.90 -8.09 16.75
C GLY A 23 7.95 -7.02 17.07
N VAL A 24 7.50 -5.78 17.07
CA VAL A 24 8.21 -4.57 17.52
C VAL A 24 8.82 -4.80 18.91
N GLU A 25 10.03 -4.27 19.13
CA GLU A 25 10.83 -4.49 20.35
C GLU A 25 11.11 -5.98 20.66
N LYS A 26 11.01 -6.86 19.65
CA LYS A 26 11.12 -8.33 19.74
C LYS A 26 10.08 -8.98 20.67
N GLN A 27 9.01 -8.27 21.00
CA GLN A 27 7.96 -8.77 21.87
C GLN A 27 7.10 -9.79 21.15
N ASN A 28 6.59 -10.80 21.87
CA ASN A 28 5.72 -11.80 21.26
C ASN A 28 4.38 -11.18 20.89
N CYS A 29 3.92 -11.45 19.68
CA CYS A 29 2.58 -11.07 19.26
C CYS A 29 1.53 -11.97 19.93
N SER A 30 0.39 -11.38 20.26
CA SER A 30 -0.78 -12.05 20.80
C SER A 30 -2.04 -11.56 20.12
N LEU A 31 -3.14 -12.28 20.36
CA LEU A 31 -4.47 -11.85 19.97
C LEU A 31 -5.13 -11.24 21.19
N LEU A 32 -5.60 -10.01 21.02
CA LEU A 32 -6.49 -9.36 21.96
C LEU A 32 -7.92 -9.50 21.43
N ASP A 33 -8.80 -10.05 22.27
CA ASP A 33 -10.21 -10.13 21.96
C ASP A 33 -10.86 -8.75 22.07
N VAL A 34 -11.35 -8.23 20.94
CA VAL A 34 -11.91 -6.87 20.84
C VAL A 34 -13.38 -6.85 20.41
N GLY A 35 -14.02 -8.02 20.32
CA GLY A 35 -15.42 -8.19 19.93
C GLY A 35 -15.83 -9.65 19.94
N ASN A 36 -17.00 -9.97 19.37
CA ASN A 36 -17.51 -11.34 19.32
C ASN A 36 -16.83 -12.15 18.22
N GLU A 37 -16.65 -11.57 17.03
CA GLU A 37 -16.08 -12.26 15.87
C GLU A 37 -14.70 -11.73 15.45
N THR A 38 -14.20 -10.68 16.09
CA THR A 38 -12.97 -9.98 15.69
C THR A 38 -11.93 -9.96 16.82
N ALA A 39 -10.66 -10.15 16.44
CA ALA A 39 -9.51 -10.00 17.33
C ALA A 39 -8.51 -8.99 16.75
N ALA A 40 -7.84 -8.27 17.63
CA ALA A 40 -6.71 -7.40 17.30
C ALA A 40 -5.41 -8.18 17.47
N VAL A 41 -4.50 -8.04 16.50
CA VAL A 41 -3.15 -8.58 16.59
C VAL A 41 -2.28 -7.52 17.23
N VAL A 42 -1.72 -7.82 18.40
CA VAL A 42 -0.98 -6.86 19.20
C VAL A 42 0.32 -7.42 19.76
N SER A 43 1.22 -6.54 20.21
CA SER A 43 2.35 -6.89 21.08
C SER A 43 2.49 -5.83 22.16
N SER A 44 2.85 -6.21 23.37
CA SER A 44 3.15 -5.25 24.44
C SER A 44 4.35 -4.39 24.05
N ILE A 45 4.36 -3.13 24.47
CA ILE A 45 5.51 -2.22 24.34
C ILE A 45 5.93 -1.79 25.74
N GLN A 46 7.23 -1.84 26.01
CA GLN A 46 7.78 -1.53 27.33
C GLN A 46 7.87 -0.02 27.58
N SER A 47 8.06 0.77 26.53
CA SER A 47 8.24 2.22 26.63
C SER A 47 6.93 3.00 26.46
N LYS A 48 6.68 3.97 27.36
CA LYS A 48 5.63 4.99 27.14
C LYS A 48 5.94 5.91 25.96
N SER A 49 7.21 6.01 25.54
CA SER A 49 7.66 6.76 24.37
C SER A 49 8.31 5.81 23.37
N PHE A 50 7.47 5.15 22.59
CA PHE A 50 7.92 4.34 21.45
C PHE A 50 8.54 5.26 20.38
N GLN A 51 9.77 4.95 19.95
CA GLN A 51 10.42 5.62 18.82
C GLN A 51 10.48 4.69 17.61
N PRO A 52 9.74 4.98 16.52
CA PRO A 52 9.72 4.14 15.34
C PRO A 52 11.10 4.11 14.68
N ASN A 53 11.56 2.93 14.30
CA ASN A 53 12.79 2.75 13.52
C ASN A 53 12.55 1.81 12.33
N PRO A 54 13.43 1.82 11.31
CA PRO A 54 13.26 1.00 10.12
C PRO A 54 13.19 -0.51 10.39
N GLN A 55 13.89 -1.02 11.40
CA GLN A 55 13.86 -2.44 11.73
C GLN A 55 12.50 -2.87 12.29
N ASP A 56 11.88 -2.00 13.10
CA ASP A 56 10.54 -2.27 13.65
C ASP A 56 9.45 -2.18 12.58
N LEU A 57 9.61 -1.33 11.56
CA LEU A 57 8.76 -1.36 10.37
C LEU A 57 8.87 -2.70 9.64
N VAL A 58 10.10 -3.19 9.41
CA VAL A 58 10.30 -4.50 8.77
C VAL A 58 9.65 -5.62 9.59
N ARG A 59 9.82 -5.61 10.92
CA ARG A 59 9.15 -6.60 11.81
C ARG A 59 7.63 -6.50 11.74
N HIS A 60 7.08 -5.29 11.68
CA HIS A 60 5.64 -5.08 11.50
C HIS A 60 5.14 -5.76 10.22
N GLU A 61 5.80 -5.50 9.09
CA GLU A 61 5.44 -6.12 7.81
C GLU A 61 5.62 -7.65 7.83
N GLU A 62 6.65 -8.16 8.50
CA GLU A 62 6.85 -9.61 8.66
C GLU A 62 5.72 -10.27 9.47
N VAL A 63 5.23 -9.63 10.53
CA VAL A 63 4.09 -10.11 11.32
C VAL A 63 2.84 -10.13 10.45
N VAL A 64 2.54 -9.03 9.77
CA VAL A 64 1.38 -8.92 8.87
C VAL A 64 1.45 -9.99 7.78
N ALA A 65 2.59 -10.16 7.13
CA ALA A 65 2.79 -11.17 6.09
C ALA A 65 2.63 -12.61 6.61
N LYS A 66 3.13 -12.93 7.81
CA LYS A 66 2.95 -14.26 8.43
C LYS A 66 1.48 -14.58 8.70
N ILE A 67 0.70 -13.57 9.10
CA ILE A 67 -0.73 -13.73 9.37
C ILE A 67 -1.50 -13.85 8.04
N PHE A 68 -1.16 -13.01 7.07
CA PHE A 68 -1.77 -13.02 5.73
C PHE A 68 -1.67 -14.38 5.04
N LYS A 69 -0.56 -15.11 5.24
CA LYS A 69 -0.39 -16.50 4.74
C LYS A 69 -1.40 -17.51 5.30
N ARG A 70 -2.03 -17.23 6.45
CA ARG A 70 -2.93 -18.16 7.15
C ARG A 70 -4.38 -17.71 7.10
N GLN A 71 -4.62 -16.41 7.01
CA GLN A 71 -5.96 -15.82 7.02
C GLN A 71 -5.93 -14.37 6.56
N VAL A 72 -7.12 -13.80 6.38
CA VAL A 72 -7.28 -12.37 6.12
C VAL A 72 -6.95 -11.54 7.36
N ILE A 73 -6.20 -10.47 7.14
CA ILE A 73 -5.90 -9.42 8.11
C ILE A 73 -6.22 -8.07 7.47
N LEU A 74 -6.83 -7.17 8.24
CA LEU A 74 -6.90 -5.75 7.94
C LEU A 74 -5.70 -5.07 8.61
N PRO A 75 -4.62 -4.75 7.88
CA PRO A 75 -3.41 -4.23 8.49
C PRO A 75 -3.63 -2.83 9.07
N ALA A 76 -2.99 -2.56 10.22
CA ALA A 76 -2.93 -1.23 10.79
C ALA A 76 -1.73 -0.46 10.22
N LYS A 77 -1.84 0.88 10.18
CA LYS A 77 -0.72 1.73 9.78
C LYS A 77 0.39 1.69 10.83
N PHE A 78 1.62 1.39 10.42
CA PHE A 78 2.77 1.56 11.30
C PHE A 78 3.16 3.04 11.48
N PRO A 79 3.51 3.49 12.69
CA PRO A 79 3.29 2.86 13.99
C PRO A 79 1.88 3.16 14.51
N LYS A 80 1.19 2.17 15.09
CA LYS A 80 -0.07 2.36 15.81
C LYS A 80 0.07 1.87 17.24
N ILE A 81 0.41 2.78 18.14
CA ILE A 81 0.56 2.49 19.57
C ILE A 81 -0.66 3.03 20.32
N MET A 82 -1.31 2.19 21.11
CA MET A 82 -2.48 2.57 21.89
C MET A 82 -2.53 1.84 23.24
N PHE A 83 -3.25 2.40 24.21
CA PHE A 83 -3.55 1.67 25.44
C PHE A 83 -4.62 0.60 25.18
N GLN A 84 -4.50 -0.55 25.84
CA GLN A 84 -5.44 -1.66 25.71
C GLN A 84 -6.90 -1.22 25.92
N GLN A 85 -7.17 -0.47 26.99
CA GLN A 85 -8.52 0.01 27.32
C GLN A 85 -9.12 0.90 26.22
N THR A 86 -8.29 1.73 25.58
CA THR A 86 -8.72 2.58 24.46
C THR A 86 -9.04 1.73 23.23
N LEU A 87 -8.23 0.71 22.95
CA LEU A 87 -8.47 -0.22 21.85
C LEU A 87 -9.80 -0.96 22.06
N GLU A 88 -10.00 -1.59 23.21
CA GLU A 88 -11.24 -2.32 23.53
C GLU A 88 -12.47 -1.42 23.42
N LYS A 89 -12.41 -0.20 23.97
CA LYS A 89 -13.51 0.77 23.90
C LYS A 89 -13.79 1.24 22.47
N SER A 90 -12.78 1.51 21.66
CA SER A 90 -13.00 1.91 20.26
C SER A 90 -13.53 0.77 19.40
N MET A 91 -13.20 -0.47 19.73
CA MET A 91 -13.59 -1.63 18.93
C MET A 91 -15.02 -2.08 19.18
N SER A 92 -15.60 -1.86 20.38
CA SER A 92 -17.01 -2.18 20.62
C SER A 92 -17.94 -1.48 19.63
N ASP A 93 -17.61 -0.24 19.25
CA ASP A 93 -18.44 0.56 18.35
C ASP A 93 -18.16 0.22 16.88
N MET A 94 -16.93 -0.19 16.55
CA MET A 94 -16.48 -0.45 15.18
C MET A 94 -16.60 -1.91 14.73
N GLU A 95 -16.87 -2.85 15.65
CA GLU A 95 -16.87 -4.28 15.35
C GLU A 95 -17.79 -4.69 14.18
N PRO A 96 -19.04 -4.17 14.06
CA PRO A 96 -19.91 -4.53 12.95
C PRO A 96 -19.32 -4.15 11.59
N ASP A 97 -18.72 -2.97 11.50
CA ASP A 97 -18.09 -2.46 10.27
C ASP A 97 -16.81 -3.21 9.93
N LEU A 98 -15.97 -3.49 10.94
CA LEU A 98 -14.77 -4.30 10.79
C LEU A 98 -15.10 -5.70 10.27
N ASN A 99 -16.09 -6.35 10.87
CA ASN A 99 -16.53 -7.68 10.44
C ASN A 99 -17.07 -7.66 9.01
N LYS A 100 -17.84 -6.63 8.64
CA LYS A 100 -18.33 -6.43 7.28
C LYS A 100 -17.18 -6.30 6.27
N VAL A 101 -16.14 -5.53 6.59
CA VAL A 101 -14.94 -5.39 5.74
C VAL A 101 -14.19 -6.72 5.63
N LEU A 102 -13.89 -7.36 6.76
CA LEU A 102 -13.17 -8.65 6.81
C LEU A 102 -13.89 -9.76 6.03
N ARG A 103 -15.23 -9.78 6.06
CA ARG A 103 -16.04 -10.70 5.23
C ARG A 103 -15.94 -10.35 3.74
N ARG A 104 -15.96 -9.06 3.38
CA ARG A 104 -15.89 -8.61 1.98
C ARG A 104 -14.53 -8.90 1.32
N VAL A 105 -13.45 -8.87 2.10
CA VAL A 105 -12.09 -9.17 1.62
C VAL A 105 -11.68 -10.63 1.82
N TYR A 106 -12.57 -11.47 2.37
CA TYR A 106 -12.31 -12.90 2.50
C TYR A 106 -12.00 -13.54 1.14
N ASN A 107 -10.91 -14.31 1.08
CA ASN A 107 -10.38 -14.94 -0.14
C ASN A 107 -10.06 -13.96 -1.29
N LYS A 108 -9.82 -12.69 -0.99
CA LYS A 108 -9.32 -11.71 -1.98
C LYS A 108 -7.84 -11.45 -1.76
N CYS A 109 -7.12 -11.27 -2.87
CA CYS A 109 -5.73 -10.84 -2.87
C CYS A 109 -5.65 -9.41 -3.39
N GLU A 110 -4.84 -8.60 -2.74
CA GLU A 110 -4.50 -7.26 -3.21
C GLU A 110 -3.26 -7.36 -4.12
N TYR A 111 -3.34 -6.73 -5.28
CA TYR A 111 -2.24 -6.62 -6.23
C TYR A 111 -1.96 -5.15 -6.49
N GLN A 112 -0.70 -4.75 -6.37
CA GLN A 112 -0.25 -3.43 -6.77
C GLN A 112 0.49 -3.52 -8.10
N ILE A 113 0.01 -2.79 -9.09
CA ILE A 113 0.64 -2.69 -10.41
C ILE A 113 1.25 -1.30 -10.51
N ARG A 114 2.57 -1.23 -10.72
CA ARG A 114 3.29 0.03 -10.96
C ARG A 114 3.91 -0.01 -12.35
N VAL A 115 3.41 0.86 -13.23
CA VAL A 115 3.99 1.06 -14.56
C VAL A 115 5.02 2.18 -14.48
N ILE A 116 6.26 1.87 -14.85
CA ILE A 116 7.35 2.83 -14.90
C ILE A 116 7.86 2.81 -16.34
N THR A 117 7.70 3.91 -17.05
CA THR A 117 8.43 4.16 -18.28
C THR A 117 9.79 4.74 -17.90
N THR A 118 10.85 4.03 -18.25
CA THR A 118 12.19 4.62 -18.25
C THR A 118 12.38 5.26 -19.61
N ASP A 119 12.73 6.55 -19.66
CA ASP A 119 13.27 7.11 -20.90
C ASP A 119 14.43 6.21 -21.35
N PRO A 120 14.48 5.79 -22.62
CA PRO A 120 15.60 4.99 -23.08
C PRO A 120 16.89 5.79 -22.85
N ILE A 121 17.88 5.16 -22.20
CA ILE A 121 19.21 5.73 -21.94
C ILE A 121 19.99 5.94 -23.27
N SER A 122 19.39 5.64 -24.43
CA SER A 122 20.05 5.78 -25.72
C SER A 122 20.14 7.25 -26.14
N GLU A 123 21.38 7.73 -26.29
CA GLU A 123 21.75 8.94 -27.04
C GLU A 123 21.30 8.90 -28.52
N GLU A 124 20.75 7.78 -28.98
CA GLU A 124 20.06 7.68 -30.25
C GLU A 124 18.67 8.31 -30.10
N THR A 125 18.63 9.60 -30.40
CA THR A 125 17.53 10.31 -31.08
C THR A 125 16.38 9.38 -31.44
N SER A 126 15.46 9.18 -30.48
CA SER A 126 14.21 8.49 -30.78
C SER A 126 13.56 9.24 -31.93
N ALA A 127 13.28 8.52 -33.01
CA ALA A 127 12.63 8.98 -34.23
C ALA A 127 11.16 9.37 -33.99
N ASN A 128 10.89 10.09 -32.90
CA ASN A 128 9.59 10.65 -32.60
C ASN A 128 9.53 12.04 -33.26
N PRO A 129 8.79 12.19 -34.38
CA PRO A 129 8.74 13.43 -35.14
C PRO A 129 8.31 14.63 -34.29
N LEU A 130 7.54 14.39 -33.22
CA LEU A 130 7.09 15.41 -32.28
C LEU A 130 8.24 15.96 -31.43
N ASN A 131 9.17 15.12 -31.00
CA ASN A 131 10.35 15.58 -30.25
C ASN A 131 11.27 16.43 -31.13
N TYR A 132 11.50 15.99 -32.37
CA TYR A 132 12.30 16.74 -33.35
C TYR A 132 11.65 18.08 -33.68
N PHE A 133 10.35 18.09 -33.96
CA PHE A 133 9.61 19.30 -34.27
C PHE A 133 9.56 20.26 -33.07
N SER A 134 9.30 19.75 -31.86
CA SER A 134 9.34 20.55 -30.64
C SER A 134 10.71 21.19 -30.44
N ARG A 135 11.80 20.44 -30.67
CA ARG A 135 13.17 20.96 -30.59
C ARG A 135 13.42 22.04 -31.65
N HIS A 136 13.04 21.81 -32.89
CA HIS A 136 13.18 22.77 -33.99
C HIS A 136 12.44 24.09 -33.71
N VAL A 137 11.22 24.02 -33.16
CA VAL A 137 10.43 25.20 -32.78
C VAL A 137 11.08 25.97 -31.63
N MET A 138 11.68 25.27 -30.65
CA MET A 138 12.43 25.94 -29.57
C MET A 138 13.71 26.60 -30.08
N GLU A 139 14.48 25.93 -30.95
CA GLU A 139 15.70 26.47 -31.56
C GLU A 139 15.40 27.69 -32.46
N ASN A 140 14.24 27.71 -33.11
CA ASN A 140 13.78 28.80 -33.98
C ASN A 140 12.68 29.65 -33.35
N ALA A 141 12.67 29.74 -32.01
CA ALA A 141 11.63 30.41 -31.22
C ALA A 141 11.31 31.86 -31.63
N HIS A 142 12.23 32.58 -32.28
CA HIS A 142 11.98 33.94 -32.76
C HIS A 142 11.02 33.99 -33.96
N LEU A 143 10.85 32.88 -34.69
CA LEU A 143 9.96 32.76 -35.86
C LEU A 143 8.52 32.39 -35.48
N TYR A 144 8.26 31.99 -34.23
CA TYR A 144 6.97 31.44 -33.80
C TYR A 144 6.32 32.25 -32.67
N GLN A 145 5.14 32.80 -32.96
CA GLN A 145 4.34 33.60 -32.02
C GLN A 145 3.87 32.81 -30.78
N TYR A 146 3.66 31.50 -30.92
CA TYR A 146 3.09 30.62 -29.88
C TYR A 146 4.08 29.59 -29.32
N LYS A 147 5.39 29.87 -29.41
CA LYS A 147 6.47 28.96 -28.97
C LYS A 147 6.30 28.36 -27.57
N HIS A 148 5.67 29.10 -26.64
CA HIS A 148 5.49 28.67 -25.26
C HIS A 148 4.49 27.51 -25.10
N TYR A 149 3.58 27.34 -26.08
CA TYR A 149 2.59 26.27 -26.06
C TYR A 149 3.14 24.94 -26.56
N PHE A 150 4.21 24.93 -27.37
CA PHE A 150 4.76 23.69 -27.93
C PHE A 150 5.31 22.73 -26.88
N PRO A 151 6.15 23.15 -25.91
CA PRO A 151 6.57 22.25 -24.83
C PRO A 151 5.40 21.72 -24.01
N LEU A 152 4.35 22.53 -23.81
CA LEU A 152 3.14 22.13 -23.08
C LEU A 152 2.37 21.04 -23.85
N LEU A 153 2.16 21.23 -25.15
CA LEU A 153 1.48 20.25 -26.00
C LEU A 153 2.29 18.96 -26.15
N THR A 154 3.62 19.05 -26.28
CA THR A 154 4.49 17.86 -26.31
C THR A 154 4.42 17.10 -24.98
N LYS A 155 4.41 17.80 -23.85
CA LYS A 155 4.25 17.18 -22.52
C LYS A 155 2.89 16.50 -22.41
N GLN A 156 1.80 17.19 -22.78
CA GLN A 156 0.45 16.63 -22.74
C GLN A 156 0.30 15.41 -23.66
N GLY A 157 0.90 15.43 -24.86
CA GLY A 157 0.91 14.29 -25.77
C GLY A 157 1.61 13.07 -25.17
N LYS A 158 2.80 13.27 -24.55
CA LYS A 158 3.52 12.19 -23.86
C LYS A 158 2.77 11.66 -22.63
N GLU A 159 2.12 12.53 -21.86
CA GLU A 159 1.30 12.14 -20.73
C GLU A 159 0.10 11.28 -21.18
N ALA A 160 -0.57 11.69 -22.27
CA ALA A 160 -1.67 10.92 -22.84
C ALA A 160 -1.21 9.53 -23.35
N GLU A 161 -0.09 9.47 -24.08
CA GLU A 161 0.51 8.22 -24.55
C GLU A 161 0.86 7.29 -23.37
N PHE A 162 1.44 7.84 -22.30
CA PHE A 162 1.74 7.08 -21.10
C PHE A 162 0.48 6.54 -20.41
N VAL A 163 -0.56 7.36 -20.28
CA VAL A 163 -1.82 6.95 -19.65
C VAL A 163 -2.47 5.83 -20.45
N ASP A 164 -2.58 5.98 -21.78
CA ASP A 164 -3.15 4.95 -22.65
C ASP A 164 -2.38 3.62 -22.55
N TYR A 165 -1.04 3.69 -22.53
CA TYR A 165 -0.20 2.52 -22.32
C TYR A 165 -0.40 1.89 -20.94
N ALA A 166 -0.39 2.70 -19.88
CA ALA A 166 -0.54 2.23 -18.51
C ALA A 166 -1.91 1.57 -18.30
N GLU A 167 -2.99 2.14 -18.82
CA GLU A 167 -4.33 1.56 -18.79
C GLU A 167 -4.39 0.22 -19.52
N SER A 168 -3.76 0.11 -20.69
CA SER A 168 -3.68 -1.14 -21.45
C SER A 168 -2.96 -2.23 -20.65
N VAL A 169 -1.80 -1.91 -20.06
CA VAL A 169 -1.03 -2.83 -19.21
C VAL A 169 -1.84 -3.27 -17.99
N VAL A 170 -2.46 -2.33 -17.27
CA VAL A 170 -3.29 -2.62 -16.11
C VAL A 170 -4.45 -3.54 -16.49
N LYS A 171 -5.12 -3.30 -17.61
CA LYS A 171 -6.24 -4.13 -18.10
C LYS A 171 -5.79 -5.55 -18.44
N GLN A 172 -4.64 -5.69 -19.11
CA GLN A 172 -4.08 -7.00 -19.46
C GLN A 172 -3.70 -7.80 -18.20
N ILE A 173 -2.96 -7.19 -17.28
CA ILE A 173 -2.53 -7.85 -16.03
C ILE A 173 -3.76 -8.21 -15.19
N SER A 174 -4.72 -7.29 -15.03
CA SER A 174 -5.95 -7.56 -14.26
C SER A 174 -6.73 -8.73 -14.86
N SER A 175 -6.84 -8.79 -16.19
CA SER A 175 -7.51 -9.90 -16.88
C SER A 175 -6.79 -11.23 -16.68
N ALA A 176 -5.45 -11.23 -16.68
CA ALA A 176 -4.65 -12.43 -16.43
C ALA A 176 -4.78 -12.91 -14.97
N LEU A 177 -4.68 -12.00 -14.00
CA LEU A 177 -4.82 -12.32 -12.58
C LEU A 177 -6.19 -12.91 -12.25
N CYS A 178 -7.27 -12.38 -12.84
CA CYS A 178 -8.64 -12.88 -12.64
C CYS A 178 -8.91 -14.24 -13.32
N ARG A 179 -8.09 -14.71 -14.26
CA ARG A 179 -8.25 -16.02 -14.92
C ARG A 179 -7.57 -17.17 -14.17
N HIS A 180 -6.62 -16.85 -13.28
CA HIS A 180 -5.80 -17.82 -12.54
C HIS A 180 -6.23 -18.02 -11.08
N THR A 181 -7.31 -17.38 -10.65
CA THR A 181 -7.96 -17.54 -9.33
C THR A 181 -9.27 -18.28 -9.47
#